data_AF-A0A7C1JK97-F1
#
_entry.id   AF-A0A7C1JK97-F1
#
_cell.length_a   1.000
_cell.length_b   1.000
_cell.length_c   1.000
_cell.angle_alpha   90.00
_cell.angle_beta   90.00
_cell.angle_gamma   90.00
#
_symmetry.space_group_name_H-M   'P 1'
#
loop_
_entity.id
_entity.type
_entity.pdbx_description
1 polymer ?
#
loop_
_entity_poly.entity_id
_entity_poly.type
_entity_poly.pdbx_seq_one_letter_code
_entity_poly.pdbx_strand_id
1 'polypeptide(L)'
;MTALPVPQRDFHIFLSHASADKALVVEKLFRWLTDVAGMRVWYDADSLSGGVAFGSALADAILQCRALVVVISKAALQSGWVEEEYQLAMVHQKEFRDFRIIPVLIDDSEVPGFLKTKNYLRMPNAEITIEFCDGLLKALSNFDPGMQASLQYGRVRDIYVSRTWRDNESPFADAVCTVFADRGFRLIGDSRDQRVDDKTRVRGIMESCGGLLAVLPHRAGDPGGTSPYMIEEIQAAADLKLPYAIVAEKGVTVPDALAAKAVKVIEADAGTDVSSAVSTAASELSSSWITPPHPHYVFYATDFDEAHAKRTQIVRKMIERVTAMQCVMGEEIQQAVATSLQQEISEKIIQSFLVVADITGDNLNTIIEAGIARGARVRTVLISGDQRRDPPFMFRDQQIFYYADDVELLGRVNKLIYPFRRRVINYYLGKK
;
A
#
# COMPACT_ATOMS: atom_id res chain seq x y z
N MET A 1 2.16 -16.57 -23.12
CA MET A 1 1.08 -16.34 -22.13
C MET A 1 0.79 -14.85 -22.12
N THR A 2 -0.48 -14.43 -22.00
CA THR A 2 -0.81 -13.01 -21.75
C THR A 2 -0.38 -12.64 -20.34
N ALA A 3 0.33 -11.51 -20.18
CA ALA A 3 0.80 -11.06 -18.86
C ALA A 3 -0.39 -10.79 -17.94
N LEU A 4 -0.32 -11.26 -16.68
CA LEU A 4 -1.29 -10.84 -15.67
C LEU A 4 -1.15 -9.33 -15.40
N PRO A 5 -2.24 -8.63 -15.03
CA PRO A 5 -2.16 -7.27 -14.51
C PRO A 5 -1.10 -7.19 -13.41
N VAL A 6 -0.26 -6.15 -13.43
CA VAL A 6 0.91 -6.02 -12.53
C VAL A 6 0.59 -6.39 -11.08
N PRO A 7 -0.47 -5.86 -10.44
CA PRO A 7 -0.75 -6.18 -9.03
C PRO A 7 -1.04 -7.66 -8.75
N GLN A 8 -1.53 -8.43 -9.72
CA GLN A 8 -1.89 -9.85 -9.56
C GLN A 8 -0.70 -10.79 -9.76
N ARG A 9 0.45 -10.28 -10.16
CA ARG A 9 1.65 -11.08 -10.39
C ARG A 9 2.19 -11.68 -9.10
N ASP A 10 2.78 -12.86 -9.24
CA ASP A 10 3.20 -13.71 -8.12
C ASP A 10 4.42 -13.20 -7.38
N PHE A 11 5.27 -12.42 -8.02
CA PHE A 11 6.47 -11.92 -7.39
C PHE A 11 6.43 -10.40 -7.33
N HIS A 12 6.79 -9.86 -6.17
CA HIS A 12 6.87 -8.41 -6.01
C HIS A 12 8.06 -7.85 -6.79
N ILE A 13 9.16 -8.60 -6.84
CA ILE A 13 10.44 -8.13 -7.36
C ILE A 13 11.07 -9.21 -8.21
N PHE A 14 11.52 -8.86 -9.41
CA PHE A 14 12.60 -9.57 -10.08
C PHE A 14 13.91 -8.89 -9.70
N LEU A 15 14.80 -9.62 -9.02
CA LEU A 15 16.09 -9.10 -8.56
C LEU A 15 17.20 -9.50 -9.53
N SER A 16 17.56 -8.57 -10.41
CA SER A 16 18.55 -8.81 -11.43
C SER A 16 19.93 -8.27 -11.08
N HIS A 17 20.95 -9.07 -11.33
CA HIS A 17 22.34 -8.79 -10.92
C HIS A 17 23.35 -9.60 -11.74
N ALA A 18 24.61 -9.17 -11.73
CA ALA A 18 25.71 -10.00 -12.22
C ALA A 18 26.11 -11.06 -11.19
N SER A 19 26.51 -12.25 -11.65
CA SER A 19 26.91 -13.35 -10.75
C SER A 19 28.04 -12.95 -9.79
N ALA A 20 28.93 -12.04 -10.20
CA ALA A 20 30.00 -11.50 -9.36
C ALA A 20 29.49 -10.70 -8.13
N ASP A 21 28.29 -10.11 -8.23
CA ASP A 21 27.70 -9.30 -7.15
C ASP A 21 26.93 -10.16 -6.12
N LYS A 22 26.69 -11.44 -6.45
CA LYS A 22 25.85 -12.36 -5.66
C LYS A 22 26.28 -12.45 -4.21
N ALA A 23 27.54 -12.83 -4.00
CA ALA A 23 28.12 -13.01 -2.67
C ALA A 23 28.36 -11.69 -1.93
N LEU A 24 28.57 -10.59 -2.65
CA LEU A 24 28.87 -9.29 -2.06
C LEU A 24 27.65 -8.70 -1.37
N VAL A 25 26.52 -8.63 -2.07
CA VAL A 25 25.38 -7.80 -1.66
C VAL A 25 24.01 -8.39 -1.98
N VAL A 26 23.90 -9.12 -3.09
CA VAL A 26 22.57 -9.53 -3.60
C VAL A 26 21.94 -10.59 -2.71
N GLU A 27 22.72 -11.55 -2.20
CA GLU A 27 22.19 -12.56 -1.28
C GLU A 27 21.66 -11.95 0.03
N LYS A 28 22.37 -10.95 0.58
CA LYS A 28 21.92 -10.22 1.77
C LYS A 28 20.63 -9.45 1.49
N LEU A 29 20.56 -8.77 0.34
CA LEU A 29 19.38 -8.03 -0.07
C LEU A 29 18.18 -8.96 -0.30
N PHE A 30 18.41 -10.11 -0.95
CA PHE A 30 17.40 -11.14 -1.16
C PHE A 30 16.83 -11.67 0.15
N ARG A 31 17.69 -12.06 1.10
CA ARG A 31 17.26 -12.54 2.43
C ARG A 31 16.51 -11.46 3.21
N TRP A 32 16.99 -10.22 3.19
CA TRP A 32 16.26 -9.13 3.84
C TRP A 32 14.88 -8.91 3.21
N LEU A 33 14.78 -8.86 1.88
CA LEU A 33 13.50 -8.69 1.18
C LEU A 33 12.52 -9.83 1.51
N THR A 34 12.98 -11.07 1.52
CA THR A 34 12.14 -12.27 1.69
C THR A 34 11.84 -12.56 3.16
N ASP A 35 12.86 -12.84 3.95
CA ASP A 35 12.74 -13.34 5.31
C ASP A 35 12.24 -12.25 6.27
N VAL A 36 12.74 -11.04 6.08
CA VAL A 36 12.50 -9.90 6.99
C VAL A 36 11.36 -9.02 6.51
N ALA A 37 11.42 -8.51 5.27
CA ALA A 37 10.44 -7.57 4.73
C ALA A 37 9.16 -8.22 4.18
N GLY A 38 9.13 -9.55 4.05
CA GLY A 38 7.94 -10.31 3.62
C GLY A 38 7.62 -10.18 2.14
N MET A 39 8.61 -9.85 1.31
CA MET A 39 8.45 -9.73 -0.14
C MET A 39 8.65 -11.06 -0.84
N ARG A 40 7.86 -11.31 -1.89
CA ARG A 40 8.09 -12.42 -2.82
C ARG A 40 9.08 -11.95 -3.88
N VAL A 41 10.29 -12.50 -3.87
CA VAL A 41 11.34 -12.11 -4.82
C VAL A 41 11.58 -13.27 -5.77
N TRP A 42 11.47 -12.99 -7.07
CA TRP A 42 12.01 -13.86 -8.11
C TRP A 42 13.52 -13.65 -8.10
N TYR A 43 14.19 -14.61 -7.50
CA TYR A 43 15.62 -14.67 -7.33
C TYR A 43 16.08 -15.98 -7.94
N ASP A 44 17.00 -15.89 -8.88
CA ASP A 44 17.91 -16.94 -9.35
C ASP A 44 17.37 -18.38 -9.17
N ALA A 45 16.67 -18.92 -10.18
CA ALA A 45 16.32 -20.34 -10.20
C ALA A 45 17.56 -21.20 -10.52
N ASP A 46 18.66 -21.06 -9.78
CA ASP A 46 19.94 -21.81 -9.83
C ASP A 46 20.58 -22.10 -11.22
N SER A 47 20.03 -21.64 -12.35
CA SER A 47 20.31 -22.22 -13.66
C SER A 47 19.77 -21.41 -14.83
N LEU A 48 20.41 -20.28 -15.12
CA LEU A 48 20.98 -20.20 -16.47
C LEU A 48 22.08 -21.26 -16.52
N SER A 49 21.68 -22.54 -16.62
CA SER A 49 22.59 -23.62 -16.96
C SER A 49 23.34 -23.13 -18.19
N GLY A 50 24.68 -23.08 -18.10
CA GLY A 50 25.53 -22.44 -19.10
C GLY A 50 25.07 -22.83 -20.51
N GLY A 51 24.45 -21.89 -21.23
CA GLY A 51 23.84 -22.14 -22.53
C GLY A 51 22.45 -21.53 -22.76
N VAL A 52 21.67 -21.19 -21.73
CA VAL A 52 20.40 -20.46 -21.92
C VAL A 52 20.70 -18.97 -22.09
N ALA A 53 20.22 -18.36 -23.19
CA ALA A 53 20.37 -16.93 -23.40
C ALA A 53 19.61 -16.17 -22.31
N PHE A 54 20.33 -15.31 -21.57
CA PHE A 54 19.80 -14.49 -20.47
C PHE A 54 18.47 -13.79 -20.82
N GLY A 55 18.31 -13.38 -22.08
CA GLY A 55 17.11 -12.72 -22.59
C GLY A 55 15.79 -13.51 -22.46
N SER A 56 15.80 -14.85 -22.50
CA SER A 56 14.54 -15.62 -22.37
C SER A 56 14.05 -15.69 -20.92
N ALA A 57 14.95 -15.83 -19.95
CA ALA A 57 14.60 -15.84 -18.53
C ALA A 57 14.11 -14.47 -18.05
N LEU A 58 14.67 -13.38 -18.59
CA LEU A 58 14.25 -12.02 -18.30
C LEU A 58 12.80 -11.75 -18.75
N ALA A 59 12.45 -12.17 -19.98
CA ALA A 59 11.11 -11.98 -20.51
C ALA A 59 10.05 -12.66 -19.63
N ASP A 60 10.29 -13.91 -19.22
CA ASP A 60 9.38 -14.65 -18.36
C ASP A 60 9.30 -14.06 -16.94
N ALA A 61 10.43 -13.61 -16.39
CA ALA A 61 10.45 -12.99 -15.06
C ALA A 61 9.68 -11.65 -15.03
N ILE A 62 9.83 -10.82 -16.06
CA ILE A 62 9.12 -9.53 -16.18
C ILE A 62 7.59 -9.73 -16.20
N LEU A 63 7.10 -10.80 -16.84
CA LEU A 63 5.67 -11.12 -16.89
C LEU A 63 5.11 -11.57 -15.53
N GLN A 64 5.96 -12.10 -14.66
CA GLN A 64 5.58 -12.66 -13.35
C GLN A 64 5.91 -11.74 -12.16
N CYS A 65 6.58 -10.61 -12.42
CA CYS A 65 7.03 -9.68 -11.38
C CYS A 65 6.32 -8.33 -11.45
N ARG A 66 6.14 -7.69 -10.28
CA ARG A 66 5.55 -6.34 -10.17
C ARG A 66 6.55 -5.23 -10.47
N ALA A 67 7.83 -5.49 -10.17
CA ALA A 67 8.92 -4.59 -10.41
C ALA A 67 10.18 -5.36 -10.81
N LEU A 68 11.07 -4.70 -11.54
CA LEU A 68 12.43 -5.11 -11.80
C LEU A 68 13.37 -4.23 -10.96
N VAL A 69 14.17 -4.86 -10.09
CA VAL A 69 15.29 -4.21 -9.41
C VAL A 69 16.56 -4.63 -10.14
N VAL A 70 17.26 -3.66 -10.73
CA VAL A 70 18.51 -3.90 -11.49
C VAL A 70 19.68 -3.45 -10.65
N VAL A 71 20.53 -4.39 -10.24
CA VAL A 71 21.80 -4.09 -9.56
C VAL A 71 22.83 -3.68 -10.61
N ILE A 72 23.39 -2.49 -10.45
CA ILE A 72 24.37 -1.87 -11.34
C ILE A 72 25.71 -1.83 -10.62
N SER A 73 26.70 -2.44 -11.26
CA SER A 73 28.09 -2.54 -10.81
C SER A 73 29.03 -2.55 -12.02
N LYS A 74 30.34 -2.38 -11.79
CA LYS A 74 31.36 -2.51 -12.84
C LYS A 74 31.29 -3.89 -13.48
N ALA A 75 31.01 -4.93 -12.68
CA ALA A 75 30.88 -6.30 -13.17
C ALA A 75 29.65 -6.47 -14.06
N ALA A 76 28.49 -5.92 -13.69
CA ALA A 76 27.27 -5.98 -14.49
C ALA A 76 27.41 -5.24 -15.84
N LEU A 77 28.11 -4.10 -15.84
CA LEU A 77 28.38 -3.36 -17.07
C LEU A 77 29.37 -4.09 -17.99
N GLN A 78 30.35 -4.81 -17.43
CA GLN A 78 31.34 -5.58 -18.19
C GLN A 78 30.81 -6.93 -18.68
N SER A 79 29.89 -7.58 -17.95
CA SER A 79 29.32 -8.87 -18.32
C SER A 79 28.36 -8.81 -19.50
N GLY A 80 28.20 -7.63 -20.10
CA GLY A 80 27.30 -7.43 -21.22
C GLY A 80 25.84 -7.50 -20.81
N TRP A 81 25.47 -6.99 -19.62
CA TRP A 81 24.07 -6.65 -19.35
C TRP A 81 23.58 -5.75 -20.49
N VAL A 82 22.85 -6.34 -21.45
CA VAL A 82 22.70 -5.73 -22.78
C VAL A 82 21.66 -4.63 -22.67
N GLU A 83 21.92 -3.48 -23.31
CA GLU A 83 20.92 -2.43 -23.58
C GLU A 83 19.55 -3.04 -23.95
N GLU A 84 19.54 -4.08 -24.77
CA GLU A 84 18.37 -4.83 -25.24
C GLU A 84 17.45 -5.34 -24.11
N GLU A 85 18.03 -5.82 -23.01
CA GLU A 85 17.29 -6.35 -21.86
C GLU A 85 16.58 -5.25 -21.08
N TYR A 86 17.26 -4.12 -20.93
CA TYR A 86 16.63 -2.95 -20.33
C TYR A 86 15.57 -2.37 -21.27
N GLN A 87 15.80 -2.34 -22.58
CA GLN A 87 14.81 -1.92 -23.57
C GLN A 87 13.55 -2.81 -23.51
N LEU A 88 13.69 -4.13 -23.32
CA LEU A 88 12.55 -5.03 -23.09
C LEU A 88 11.74 -4.60 -21.86
N ALA A 89 12.41 -4.36 -20.72
CA ALA A 89 11.73 -3.88 -19.52
C ALA A 89 11.07 -2.52 -19.71
N MET A 90 11.68 -1.60 -20.47
CA MET A 90 11.10 -0.30 -20.81
C MET A 90 9.85 -0.41 -21.68
N VAL A 91 9.88 -1.27 -22.69
CA VAL A 91 8.71 -1.56 -23.54
C VAL A 91 7.58 -2.10 -22.66
N HIS A 92 7.90 -3.06 -21.79
CA HIS A 92 6.94 -3.62 -20.85
C HIS A 92 6.39 -2.58 -19.87
N GLN A 93 7.20 -1.65 -19.37
CA GLN A 93 6.73 -0.55 -18.53
C GLN A 93 5.80 0.43 -19.28
N LYS A 94 6.03 0.66 -20.58
CA LYS A 94 5.15 1.50 -21.40
C LYS A 94 3.77 0.87 -21.56
N GLU A 95 3.71 -0.46 -21.72
CA GLU A 95 2.47 -1.23 -21.78
C GLU A 95 1.80 -1.31 -20.40
N PHE A 96 2.58 -1.59 -19.35
CA PHE A 96 2.13 -1.74 -17.98
C PHE A 96 2.69 -0.62 -17.10
N ARG A 97 1.98 0.51 -17.04
CA ARG A 97 2.44 1.71 -16.29
C ARG A 97 2.72 1.49 -14.80
N ASP A 98 2.08 0.48 -14.20
CA ASP A 98 2.31 0.09 -12.80
C ASP A 98 3.62 -0.68 -12.60
N PHE A 99 4.22 -1.22 -13.66
CA PHE A 99 5.48 -1.96 -13.59
C PHE A 99 6.65 -0.99 -13.32
N ARG A 100 7.38 -1.24 -12.24
CA ARG A 100 8.49 -0.38 -11.81
C ARG A 100 9.83 -0.96 -12.26
N ILE A 101 10.71 -0.09 -12.73
CA ILE A 101 12.12 -0.42 -12.97
C ILE A 101 12.93 0.42 -12.00
N ILE A 102 13.68 -0.23 -11.11
CA ILE A 102 14.35 0.38 -9.97
C ILE A 102 15.85 0.08 -10.09
N PRO A 103 16.65 1.04 -10.57
CA PRO A 103 18.09 0.88 -10.66
C PRO A 103 18.72 1.02 -9.26
N VAL A 104 19.64 0.12 -8.91
CA VAL A 104 20.38 0.12 -7.65
C VAL A 104 21.87 0.10 -7.95
N LEU A 105 22.54 1.21 -7.71
CA LEU A 105 23.98 1.37 -7.91
C LEU A 105 24.74 0.94 -6.64
N ILE A 106 25.60 -0.09 -6.74
CA ILE A 106 26.32 -0.65 -5.59
C ILE A 106 27.80 -0.24 -5.50
N ASP A 107 28.33 0.43 -6.53
CA ASP A 107 29.70 0.94 -6.57
C ASP A 107 29.80 2.35 -7.17
N ASP A 108 30.99 2.74 -7.61
CA ASP A 108 31.31 4.00 -8.29
C ASP A 108 31.06 3.98 -9.81
N SER A 109 30.36 2.97 -10.33
CA SER A 109 30.00 2.91 -11.75
C SER A 109 29.17 4.12 -12.18
N GLU A 110 29.41 4.57 -13.41
CA GLU A 110 28.54 5.54 -14.04
C GLU A 110 27.22 4.89 -14.43
N VAL A 111 26.11 5.56 -14.10
CA VAL A 111 24.78 5.13 -14.52
C VAL A 111 24.71 5.22 -16.05
N PRO A 112 24.40 4.10 -16.74
CA PRO A 112 24.32 4.08 -18.20
C PRO A 112 23.36 5.13 -18.77
N GLY A 113 23.63 5.61 -19.97
CA GLY A 113 22.86 6.68 -20.61
C GLY A 113 21.34 6.42 -20.63
N PHE A 114 20.95 5.18 -20.91
CA PHE A 114 19.55 4.73 -20.94
C PHE A 114 18.84 4.77 -19.58
N LEU A 115 19.60 4.78 -18.48
CA LEU A 115 19.12 4.86 -17.10
C LEU A 115 19.16 6.27 -16.52
N LYS A 116 19.82 7.24 -17.17
CA LYS A 116 19.91 8.63 -16.68
C LYS A 116 18.55 9.33 -16.56
N THR A 117 17.53 8.83 -17.25
CA THR A 117 16.14 9.34 -17.16
C THR A 117 15.37 8.79 -15.95
N LYS A 118 15.94 7.86 -15.20
CA LYS A 118 15.35 7.25 -14.01
C LYS A 118 16.11 7.69 -12.77
N ASN A 119 15.37 7.91 -11.68
CA ASN A 119 15.98 7.98 -10.35
C ASN A 119 16.52 6.60 -10.00
N TYR A 120 17.74 6.55 -9.48
CA TYR A 120 18.39 5.34 -9.00
C TYR A 120 18.58 5.42 -7.48
N LEU A 121 18.59 4.26 -6.84
CA LEU A 121 19.00 4.14 -5.44
C LEU A 121 20.50 3.86 -5.41
N ARG A 122 21.20 4.46 -4.46
CA ARG A 122 22.61 4.18 -4.24
C ARG A 122 22.76 3.36 -2.97
N MET A 123 23.55 2.30 -3.06
CA MET A 123 23.98 1.51 -1.92
C MET A 123 25.46 1.84 -1.65
N PRO A 124 25.74 2.81 -0.76
CA PRO A 124 27.11 3.20 -0.48
C PRO A 124 27.89 2.00 0.08
N ASN A 125 29.10 1.76 -0.44
CA ASN A 125 29.98 0.66 -0.02
C ASN A 125 29.34 -0.75 -0.06
N ALA A 126 28.29 -0.94 -0.89
CA ALA A 126 27.48 -2.16 -0.91
C ALA A 126 26.89 -2.54 0.47
N GLU A 127 26.59 -1.55 1.32
CA GLU A 127 25.97 -1.74 2.62
C GLU A 127 24.46 -1.51 2.58
N ILE A 128 23.71 -2.43 3.19
CA ILE A 128 22.26 -2.31 3.34
C ILE A 128 21.99 -1.42 4.56
N THR A 129 21.52 -0.20 4.33
CA THR A 129 21.13 0.76 5.38
C THR A 129 19.62 0.93 5.45
N ILE A 130 19.10 1.49 6.55
CA ILE A 130 17.66 1.75 6.71
C ILE A 130 17.15 2.72 5.62
N GLU A 131 17.95 3.70 5.21
CA GLU A 131 17.59 4.66 4.16
C GLU A 131 17.52 4.00 2.79
N PHE A 132 18.46 3.11 2.47
CA PHE A 132 18.40 2.33 1.26
C PHE A 132 17.13 1.46 1.24
N CYS A 133 16.86 0.75 2.34
CA CYS A 133 15.69 -0.10 2.50
C CYS A 133 14.37 0.69 2.39
N ASP A 134 14.25 1.84 3.05
CA ASP A 134 13.08 2.72 2.90
C ASP A 134 12.93 3.21 1.46
N GLY A 135 14.03 3.65 0.84
CA GLY A 135 14.05 4.08 -0.55
C GLY A 135 13.59 2.98 -1.52
N LEU A 136 14.02 1.74 -1.28
CA LEU A 136 13.61 0.58 -2.07
C LEU A 136 12.12 0.25 -1.87
N LEU A 137 11.66 0.15 -0.62
CA LEU A 137 10.24 -0.08 -0.32
C LEU A 137 9.36 1.04 -0.87
N LYS A 138 9.83 2.29 -0.85
CA LYS A 138 9.18 3.44 -1.46
C LYS A 138 9.08 3.27 -2.98
N ALA A 139 10.17 2.92 -3.65
CA ALA A 139 10.22 2.76 -5.10
C ALA A 139 9.34 1.59 -5.59
N LEU A 140 9.14 0.58 -4.75
CA LEU A 140 8.25 -0.56 -5.01
C LEU A 140 6.77 -0.24 -4.80
N SER A 141 6.45 0.87 -4.15
CA SER A 141 5.09 1.26 -3.82
C SER A 141 4.56 2.35 -4.76
N ASN A 142 3.25 2.33 -5.01
CA ASN A 142 2.58 3.48 -5.59
C ASN A 142 2.42 4.53 -4.50
N PHE A 143 3.06 5.69 -4.68
CA PHE A 143 3.20 6.70 -3.65
C PHE A 143 3.11 8.10 -4.25
N ASP A 144 2.41 8.99 -3.54
CA ASP A 144 2.37 10.42 -3.83
C ASP A 144 2.81 11.21 -2.58
N PRO A 145 3.88 12.03 -2.65
CA PRO A 145 4.35 12.83 -1.52
C PRO A 145 3.30 13.79 -0.97
N GLY A 146 2.47 14.39 -1.83
CA GLY A 146 1.40 15.28 -1.42
C GLY A 146 0.32 14.54 -0.65
N MET A 147 -0.03 13.33 -1.09
CA MET A 147 -0.98 12.47 -0.37
C MET A 147 -0.45 12.06 1.01
N GLN A 148 0.84 11.73 1.14
CA GLN A 148 1.42 11.42 2.45
C GLN A 148 1.40 12.63 3.39
N ALA A 149 1.70 13.82 2.89
CA ALA A 149 1.58 15.04 3.69
C ALA A 149 0.12 15.24 4.14
N SER A 150 -0.86 15.10 3.25
CA SER A 150 -2.29 15.23 3.62
C SER A 150 -2.73 14.21 4.67
N LEU A 151 -2.22 12.98 4.59
CA LEU A 151 -2.44 11.93 5.60
C LEU A 151 -1.94 12.35 6.98
N GLN A 152 -0.70 12.84 7.05
CA GLN A 152 -0.07 13.24 8.32
C GLN A 152 -0.86 14.34 9.03
N TYR A 153 -1.41 15.30 8.26
CA TYR A 153 -2.20 16.40 8.80
C TYR A 153 -3.70 16.10 8.94
N GLY A 154 -4.15 14.86 8.66
CA GLY A 154 -5.56 14.48 8.75
C GLY A 154 -6.48 15.24 7.78
N ARG A 155 -5.95 15.73 6.64
CA ARG A 155 -6.69 16.57 5.67
C ARG A 155 -7.29 15.77 4.51
N VAL A 156 -7.60 14.50 4.72
CA VAL A 156 -8.08 13.60 3.67
C VAL A 156 -9.59 13.36 3.82
N ARG A 157 -10.26 13.19 2.68
CA ARG A 157 -11.66 12.75 2.62
C ARG A 157 -11.72 11.40 1.96
N ASP A 158 -11.77 10.36 2.78
CA ASP A 158 -11.80 8.99 2.29
C ASP A 158 -13.22 8.60 1.89
N ILE A 159 -13.35 8.03 0.69
CA ILE A 159 -14.54 7.30 0.28
C ILE A 159 -14.15 5.89 -0.16
N TYR A 160 -14.96 4.91 0.20
CA TYR A 160 -14.82 3.57 -0.34
C TYR A 160 -15.30 3.55 -1.80
N VAL A 161 -14.56 2.91 -2.70
CA VAL A 161 -14.95 2.81 -4.10
C VAL A 161 -15.23 1.36 -4.48
N SER A 162 -16.51 1.07 -4.69
CA SER A 162 -16.97 -0.16 -5.32
C SER A 162 -16.89 0.01 -6.84
N ARG A 163 -16.00 -0.73 -7.51
CA ARG A 163 -15.83 -0.63 -8.97
C ARG A 163 -15.28 -1.91 -9.57
N THR A 164 -15.35 -2.01 -10.89
CA THR A 164 -14.79 -3.14 -11.63
C THR A 164 -13.27 -3.27 -11.51
N TRP A 165 -12.83 -4.53 -11.58
CA TRP A 165 -11.44 -4.94 -11.70
C TRP A 165 -11.04 -5.31 -13.14
N ARG A 166 -12.00 -5.42 -14.06
CA ARG A 166 -11.75 -5.87 -15.44
C ARG A 166 -11.23 -4.71 -16.28
N ASP A 167 -10.16 -4.94 -17.03
CA ASP A 167 -9.47 -3.88 -17.77
C ASP A 167 -10.35 -3.27 -18.87
N ASN A 168 -11.19 -4.06 -19.53
CA ASN A 168 -12.13 -3.57 -20.55
C ASN A 168 -13.26 -2.70 -19.98
N GLU A 169 -13.64 -2.89 -18.71
CA GLU A 169 -14.67 -2.11 -18.01
C GLU A 169 -14.05 -0.89 -17.27
N SER A 170 -12.71 -0.85 -17.12
CA SER A 170 -12.02 0.16 -16.32
C SER A 170 -12.05 1.60 -16.88
N PRO A 171 -12.09 1.88 -18.20
CA PRO A 171 -12.07 3.26 -18.71
C PRO A 171 -13.22 4.14 -18.19
N PHE A 172 -14.44 3.61 -18.14
CA PHE A 172 -15.58 4.34 -17.61
C PHE A 172 -15.43 4.59 -16.11
N ALA A 173 -15.04 3.56 -15.36
CA ALA A 173 -14.81 3.69 -13.92
C ALA A 173 -13.64 4.63 -13.58
N ASP A 174 -12.58 4.68 -14.40
CA ASP A 174 -11.47 5.62 -14.26
C ASP A 174 -11.90 7.06 -14.52
N ALA A 175 -12.75 7.29 -15.53
CA ALA A 175 -13.30 8.62 -15.80
C ALA A 175 -14.13 9.14 -14.62
N VAL A 176 -15.02 8.31 -14.06
CA VAL A 176 -15.81 8.66 -12.86
C VAL A 176 -14.90 8.91 -11.66
N CYS A 177 -13.96 8.00 -11.38
CA CYS A 177 -13.01 8.15 -10.27
C CYS A 177 -12.16 9.42 -10.41
N THR A 178 -11.72 9.77 -11.62
CA THR A 178 -10.94 11.00 -11.88
C THR A 178 -11.71 12.25 -11.42
N VAL A 179 -13.00 12.35 -11.73
CA VAL A 179 -13.83 13.48 -11.29
C VAL A 179 -13.90 13.56 -9.76
N PHE A 180 -14.07 12.44 -9.05
CA PHE A 180 -14.08 12.44 -7.58
C PHE A 180 -12.70 12.79 -7.00
N ALA A 181 -11.61 12.26 -7.58
CA ALA A 181 -10.26 12.59 -7.16
C ALA A 181 -9.96 14.09 -7.33
N ASP A 182 -10.39 14.70 -8.43
CA ASP A 182 -10.25 16.15 -8.70
C ASP A 182 -11.05 17.02 -7.72
N ARG A 183 -12.07 16.45 -7.04
CA ARG A 183 -12.81 17.10 -5.94
C ARG A 183 -12.17 16.90 -4.56
N GLY A 184 -10.95 16.35 -4.51
CA GLY A 184 -10.17 16.19 -3.29
C GLY A 184 -10.50 14.93 -2.48
N PHE A 185 -11.25 13.99 -3.05
CA PHE A 185 -11.45 12.68 -2.41
C PHE A 185 -10.23 11.79 -2.57
N ARG A 186 -9.97 11.04 -1.51
CA ARG A 186 -9.11 9.87 -1.57
C ARG A 186 -9.97 8.63 -1.75
N LEU A 187 -9.68 7.91 -2.83
CA LEU A 187 -10.48 6.81 -3.31
C LEU A 187 -9.89 5.50 -2.77
N ILE A 188 -10.53 4.95 -1.75
CA ILE A 188 -10.06 3.77 -1.04
C ILE A 188 -10.76 2.53 -1.61
N GLY A 189 -10.00 1.47 -1.86
CA GLY A 189 -10.53 0.16 -2.20
C GLY A 189 -9.74 -0.94 -1.53
N ASP A 190 -10.19 -2.17 -1.72
CA ASP A 190 -9.39 -3.33 -1.35
C ASP A 190 -8.15 -3.48 -2.27
N SER A 191 -7.11 -4.13 -1.77
CA SER A 191 -5.91 -4.47 -2.52
C SER A 191 -6.19 -5.58 -3.51
N ARG A 192 -5.72 -5.41 -4.75
CA ARG A 192 -5.93 -6.33 -5.89
C ARG A 192 -5.37 -7.73 -5.69
N ASP A 193 -4.45 -7.89 -4.75
CA ASP A 193 -3.70 -9.11 -4.52
C ASP A 193 -4.11 -9.84 -3.24
N GLN A 194 -5.27 -9.49 -2.66
CA GLN A 194 -5.87 -10.31 -1.62
C GLN A 194 -6.37 -11.63 -2.22
N ARG A 195 -5.87 -12.74 -1.67
CA ARG A 195 -6.14 -14.10 -2.19
C ARG A 195 -7.49 -14.66 -1.78
N VAL A 196 -8.15 -14.04 -0.81
CA VAL A 196 -9.43 -14.48 -0.24
C VAL A 196 -10.39 -13.30 -0.23
N ASP A 197 -11.60 -13.52 -0.72
CA ASP A 197 -12.71 -12.57 -0.58
C ASP A 197 -13.15 -12.54 0.90
N ASP A 198 -12.78 -11.49 1.60
CA ASP A 198 -13.08 -11.29 3.03
C ASP A 198 -14.02 -10.10 3.19
N LYS A 199 -15.32 -10.40 3.21
CA LYS A 199 -16.38 -9.39 3.39
C LYS A 199 -16.23 -8.61 4.71
N THR A 200 -15.68 -9.23 5.75
CA THR A 200 -15.41 -8.56 7.03
C THR A 200 -14.36 -7.48 6.86
N ARG A 201 -13.33 -7.78 6.07
CA ARG A 201 -12.25 -6.85 5.77
C ARG A 201 -12.73 -5.68 4.91
N VAL A 202 -13.51 -5.94 3.87
CA VAL A 202 -14.11 -4.88 3.03
C VAL A 202 -14.97 -3.96 3.88
N ARG A 203 -15.85 -4.54 4.72
CA ARG A 203 -16.66 -3.76 5.66
C ARG A 203 -15.80 -2.92 6.61
N GLY A 204 -14.75 -3.48 7.18
CA GLY A 204 -13.82 -2.73 8.03
C GLY A 204 -13.16 -1.56 7.30
N ILE A 205 -12.73 -1.72 6.05
CA ILE A 205 -12.22 -0.57 5.26
C ILE A 205 -13.30 0.48 5.07
N MET A 206 -14.54 0.06 4.78
CA MET A 206 -15.66 0.96 4.57
C MET A 206 -16.02 1.76 5.83
N GLU A 207 -15.95 1.14 7.01
CA GLU A 207 -16.13 1.80 8.32
C GLU A 207 -15.14 2.94 8.59
N SER A 208 -14.01 2.93 7.88
CA SER A 208 -12.99 3.97 7.97
C SER A 208 -13.13 5.08 6.93
N CYS A 209 -14.10 4.96 6.04
CA CYS A 209 -14.40 5.97 5.04
C CYS A 209 -15.56 6.83 5.53
N GLY A 210 -15.69 8.04 4.99
CA GLY A 210 -16.82 8.94 5.30
C GLY A 210 -17.92 8.91 4.26
N GLY A 211 -17.83 7.99 3.29
CA GLY A 211 -18.80 7.79 2.22
C GLY A 211 -18.40 6.66 1.28
N LEU A 212 -19.25 6.38 0.29
CA LEU A 212 -19.01 5.39 -0.75
C LEU A 212 -19.34 5.93 -2.16
N LEU A 213 -18.55 5.50 -3.15
CA LEU A 213 -18.83 5.64 -4.57
C LEU A 213 -18.96 4.24 -5.19
N ALA A 214 -20.12 3.94 -5.76
CA ALA A 214 -20.31 2.73 -6.56
C ALA A 214 -20.30 3.07 -8.05
N VAL A 215 -19.43 2.41 -8.81
CA VAL A 215 -19.40 2.48 -10.27
C VAL A 215 -19.73 1.10 -10.83
N LEU A 216 -20.96 0.95 -11.32
CA LEU A 216 -21.56 -0.34 -11.68
C LEU A 216 -21.48 -0.55 -13.20
N PRO A 217 -20.61 -1.45 -13.69
CA PRO A 217 -20.59 -1.81 -15.10
C PRO A 217 -21.81 -2.68 -15.45
N HIS A 218 -22.29 -2.58 -16.69
CA HIS A 218 -23.34 -3.44 -17.18
C HIS A 218 -22.79 -4.81 -17.60
N ARG A 219 -23.42 -5.86 -17.09
CA ARG A 219 -23.09 -7.27 -17.33
C ARG A 219 -24.38 -8.04 -17.57
N ALA A 220 -24.70 -8.26 -18.85
CA ALA A 220 -25.95 -8.91 -19.26
C ALA A 220 -26.18 -10.32 -18.66
N GLY A 221 -25.11 -11.00 -18.24
CA GLY A 221 -25.19 -12.34 -17.64
C GLY A 221 -25.41 -12.35 -16.13
N ASP A 222 -25.28 -11.21 -15.45
CA ASP A 222 -25.44 -11.13 -13.99
C ASP A 222 -26.88 -10.74 -13.62
N PRO A 223 -27.44 -11.28 -12.50
CA PRO A 223 -28.74 -10.84 -11.98
C PRO A 223 -28.75 -9.33 -11.72
N GLY A 224 -29.72 -8.61 -12.29
CA GLY A 224 -29.79 -7.14 -12.19
C GLY A 224 -28.76 -6.40 -13.06
N GLY A 225 -28.07 -7.09 -13.97
CA GLY A 225 -27.19 -6.46 -14.95
C GLY A 225 -25.85 -6.00 -14.39
N THR A 226 -25.44 -6.39 -13.19
CA THR A 226 -24.10 -6.09 -12.63
C THR A 226 -23.69 -7.10 -11.55
N SER A 227 -22.45 -6.99 -11.06
CA SER A 227 -21.92 -7.86 -10.01
C SER A 227 -22.75 -7.81 -8.73
N PRO A 228 -23.27 -8.94 -8.20
CA PRO A 228 -23.98 -8.98 -6.93
C PRO A 228 -23.14 -8.42 -5.76
N TYR A 229 -21.83 -8.66 -5.77
CA TYR A 229 -20.90 -8.13 -4.76
C TYR A 229 -20.89 -6.59 -4.69
N MET A 230 -21.07 -5.89 -5.81
CA MET A 230 -21.12 -4.42 -5.78
C MET A 230 -22.42 -3.93 -5.15
N ILE A 231 -23.53 -4.65 -5.36
CA ILE A 231 -24.80 -4.35 -4.68
C ILE A 231 -24.69 -4.62 -3.17
N GLU A 232 -24.01 -5.70 -2.77
CA GLU A 232 -23.72 -5.99 -1.37
C GLU A 232 -22.87 -4.90 -0.71
N GLU A 233 -21.88 -4.34 -1.41
CA GLU A 233 -21.07 -3.21 -0.92
C GLU A 233 -21.90 -1.94 -0.72
N ILE A 234 -22.84 -1.65 -1.62
CA ILE A 234 -23.79 -0.53 -1.45
C ILE A 234 -24.70 -0.77 -0.24
N GLN A 235 -25.19 -2.01 -0.08
CA GLN A 235 -25.99 -2.38 1.10
C GLN A 235 -25.19 -2.21 2.40
N ALA A 236 -23.93 -2.63 2.41
CA ALA A 236 -23.05 -2.45 3.57
C ALA A 236 -22.86 -0.97 3.92
N ALA A 237 -22.68 -0.09 2.92
CA ALA A 237 -22.63 1.35 3.15
C ALA A 237 -23.93 1.91 3.73
N ALA A 238 -25.09 1.45 3.23
CA ALA A 238 -26.39 1.82 3.76
C ALA A 238 -26.57 1.38 5.23
N ASP A 239 -26.13 0.17 5.59
CA ASP A 239 -26.19 -0.35 6.96
C ASP A 239 -25.27 0.42 7.91
N LEU A 240 -24.11 0.85 7.40
CA LEU A 240 -23.17 1.74 8.10
C LEU A 240 -23.62 3.20 8.15
N LYS A 241 -24.75 3.54 7.50
CA LYS A 241 -25.28 4.90 7.37
C LYS A 241 -24.29 5.87 6.70
N LEU A 242 -23.43 5.35 5.83
CA LEU A 242 -22.54 6.18 5.04
C LEU A 242 -23.34 6.85 3.92
N PRO A 243 -23.04 8.11 3.58
CA PRO A 243 -23.55 8.71 2.35
C PRO A 243 -22.91 7.99 1.15
N TYR A 244 -23.69 7.73 0.09
CA TYR A 244 -23.15 7.08 -1.10
C TYR A 244 -23.75 7.61 -2.40
N ALA A 245 -22.91 7.64 -3.43
CA ALA A 245 -23.29 7.93 -4.81
C ALA A 245 -23.17 6.68 -5.67
N ILE A 246 -24.11 6.50 -6.61
CA ILE A 246 -24.15 5.39 -7.54
C ILE A 246 -24.04 5.94 -8.97
N VAL A 247 -23.10 5.42 -9.73
CA VAL A 247 -22.97 5.68 -11.17
C VAL A 247 -23.06 4.32 -11.88
N ALA A 248 -24.16 4.11 -12.58
CA ALA A 248 -24.50 2.83 -13.19
C ALA A 248 -24.51 2.95 -14.72
N GLU A 249 -23.94 1.96 -15.40
CA GLU A 249 -24.12 1.84 -16.85
C GLU A 249 -25.57 1.46 -17.18
N LYS A 250 -26.07 1.87 -18.36
CA LYS A 250 -27.41 1.49 -18.81
C LYS A 250 -27.60 -0.02 -18.81
N GLY A 251 -28.77 -0.45 -18.34
CA GLY A 251 -29.11 -1.87 -18.19
C GLY A 251 -28.77 -2.45 -16.81
N VAL A 252 -28.07 -1.70 -15.95
CA VAL A 252 -27.93 -2.06 -14.53
C VAL A 252 -29.21 -1.70 -13.78
N THR A 253 -29.76 -2.66 -13.05
CA THR A 253 -30.92 -2.46 -12.16
C THR A 253 -30.42 -2.28 -10.73
N VAL A 254 -30.52 -1.06 -10.22
CA VAL A 254 -30.22 -0.74 -8.81
C VAL A 254 -31.49 -0.96 -7.98
N PRO A 255 -31.45 -1.69 -6.85
CA PRO A 255 -32.62 -1.85 -5.99
C PRO A 255 -33.19 -0.50 -5.50
N ASP A 256 -34.50 -0.29 -5.62
CA ASP A 256 -35.18 0.96 -5.27
C ASP A 256 -34.88 1.43 -3.83
N ALA A 257 -34.79 0.49 -2.89
CA ALA A 257 -34.49 0.78 -1.49
C ALA A 257 -33.09 1.36 -1.27
N LEU A 258 -32.13 1.03 -2.14
CA LEU A 258 -30.78 1.57 -2.14
C LEU A 258 -30.72 2.87 -2.94
N ALA A 259 -31.36 2.91 -4.12
CA ALA A 259 -31.42 4.10 -4.95
C ALA A 259 -32.05 5.30 -4.21
N ALA A 260 -33.12 5.07 -3.44
CA ALA A 260 -33.81 6.10 -2.67
C ALA A 260 -32.98 6.69 -1.50
N LYS A 261 -31.95 5.97 -1.04
CA LYS A 261 -31.05 6.40 0.05
C LYS A 261 -29.73 6.98 -0.46
N ALA A 262 -29.42 6.79 -1.75
CA ALA A 262 -28.23 7.36 -2.36
C ALA A 262 -28.32 8.89 -2.37
N VAL A 263 -27.20 9.59 -2.20
CA VAL A 263 -27.14 11.04 -2.40
C VAL A 263 -27.42 11.38 -3.86
N LYS A 264 -26.95 10.51 -4.77
CA LYS A 264 -27.16 10.62 -6.21
C LYS A 264 -27.11 9.24 -6.87
N VAL A 265 -27.99 9.03 -7.84
CA VAL A 265 -27.92 7.92 -8.81
C VAL A 265 -27.80 8.53 -10.20
N ILE A 266 -26.79 8.09 -10.95
CA ILE A 266 -26.54 8.48 -12.34
C ILE A 266 -26.59 7.23 -13.19
N GLU A 267 -27.37 7.26 -14.27
CA GLU A 267 -27.37 6.24 -15.30
C GLU A 267 -26.72 6.81 -16.58
N ALA A 268 -25.79 6.09 -17.19
CA ALA A 268 -25.09 6.54 -18.40
C ALA A 268 -24.68 5.39 -19.32
N ASP A 269 -24.46 5.67 -20.62
CA ASP A 269 -23.84 4.70 -21.52
C ASP A 269 -22.31 4.71 -21.36
N ALA A 270 -21.67 3.55 -21.52
CA ALA A 270 -20.22 3.45 -21.63
C ALA A 270 -19.71 4.35 -22.78
N GLY A 271 -18.81 5.28 -22.47
CA GLY A 271 -18.25 6.24 -23.44
C GLY A 271 -18.98 7.58 -23.54
N THR A 272 -20.06 7.80 -22.78
CA THR A 272 -20.68 9.13 -22.66
C THR A 272 -19.85 10.03 -21.75
N ASP A 273 -19.75 11.32 -22.08
CA ASP A 273 -19.17 12.29 -21.16
C ASP A 273 -20.12 12.52 -19.97
N VAL A 274 -19.78 11.90 -18.84
CA VAL A 274 -20.53 12.00 -17.59
C VAL A 274 -19.96 13.06 -16.63
N SER A 275 -18.93 13.81 -17.06
CA SER A 275 -18.14 14.66 -16.17
C SER A 275 -18.98 15.67 -15.39
N SER A 276 -19.96 16.31 -16.04
CA SER A 276 -20.84 17.30 -15.40
C SER A 276 -21.74 16.66 -14.33
N ALA A 277 -22.44 15.57 -14.67
CA ALA A 277 -23.33 14.88 -13.75
C ALA A 277 -22.56 14.28 -12.55
N VAL A 278 -21.42 13.65 -12.83
CA VAL A 278 -20.53 13.06 -11.81
C VAL A 278 -19.92 14.14 -10.92
N SER A 279 -19.57 15.30 -11.48
CA SER A 279 -19.07 16.46 -10.72
C SER A 279 -20.12 16.99 -9.75
N THR A 280 -21.39 17.00 -10.14
CA THR A 280 -22.52 17.31 -9.24
C THR A 280 -22.64 16.27 -8.14
N ALA A 281 -22.62 14.97 -8.46
CA ALA A 281 -22.66 13.90 -7.47
C ALA A 281 -21.49 13.96 -6.47
N ALA A 282 -20.28 14.27 -6.93
CA ALA A 282 -19.11 14.45 -6.06
C ALA A 282 -19.27 15.66 -5.14
N SER A 283 -19.92 16.73 -5.60
CA SER A 283 -20.24 17.91 -4.77
C SER A 283 -21.25 17.55 -3.68
N GLU A 284 -22.33 16.87 -4.05
CA GLU A 284 -23.37 16.41 -3.12
C GLU A 284 -22.79 15.44 -2.09
N LEU A 285 -22.00 14.45 -2.53
CA LEU A 285 -21.32 13.51 -1.62
C LEU A 285 -20.34 14.23 -0.70
N SER A 286 -19.64 15.26 -1.19
CA SER A 286 -18.71 16.06 -0.37
C SER A 286 -19.44 16.83 0.73
N SER A 287 -20.64 17.33 0.45
CA SER A 287 -21.47 18.02 1.45
C SER A 287 -22.08 17.05 2.46
N SER A 288 -22.36 15.81 2.05
CA SER A 288 -22.90 14.77 2.94
C SER A 288 -21.84 13.94 3.64
N TRP A 289 -20.56 14.04 3.26
CA TRP A 289 -19.45 13.26 3.81
C TRP A 289 -19.40 13.40 5.33
N ILE A 290 -19.30 12.27 6.02
CA ILE A 290 -19.28 12.22 7.48
C ILE A 290 -17.89 11.85 7.98
N THR A 291 -17.54 12.30 9.19
CA THR A 291 -16.39 11.74 9.89
C THR A 291 -16.61 10.23 10.06
N PRO A 292 -15.62 9.38 9.68
CA PRO A 292 -15.78 7.95 9.79
C PRO A 292 -16.18 7.53 11.21
N PRO A 293 -17.18 6.64 11.38
CA PRO A 293 -17.60 6.18 12.69
C PRO A 293 -16.48 5.44 13.44
N HIS A 294 -15.59 4.79 12.70
CA HIS A 294 -14.37 4.15 13.21
C HIS A 294 -13.16 4.64 12.39
N PRO A 295 -12.53 5.76 12.78
CA PRO A 295 -11.39 6.28 12.03
C PRO A 295 -10.24 5.28 12.04
N HIS A 296 -9.79 4.85 10.85
CA HIS A 296 -8.66 3.95 10.76
C HIS A 296 -7.35 4.74 10.65
N TYR A 297 -6.64 4.84 11.75
CA TYR A 297 -5.22 5.17 11.78
C TYR A 297 -4.45 4.10 12.55
N VAL A 298 -3.15 4.06 12.32
CA VAL A 298 -2.22 3.22 13.08
C VAL A 298 -1.69 4.05 14.25
N PHE A 299 -1.71 3.49 15.44
CA PHE A 299 -0.96 4.06 16.57
C PHE A 299 0.41 3.39 16.63
N TYR A 300 1.48 4.18 16.52
CA TYR A 300 2.85 3.69 16.66
C TYR A 300 3.41 4.12 18.01
N ALA A 301 3.42 3.16 18.93
CA ALA A 301 3.97 3.30 20.27
C ALA A 301 5.47 2.96 20.20
N THR A 302 6.34 3.93 20.44
CA THR A 302 7.80 3.78 20.34
C THR A 302 8.48 4.75 21.29
N ASP A 303 9.79 4.57 21.51
CA ASP A 303 10.58 5.55 22.25
C ASP A 303 10.69 6.89 21.49
N PHE A 304 10.84 7.97 22.26
CA PHE A 304 11.01 9.34 21.76
C PHE A 304 12.44 9.83 21.99
N ASP A 305 13.42 8.93 22.01
CA ASP A 305 14.82 9.32 22.13
C ASP A 305 15.24 10.08 20.86
N GLU A 306 15.88 11.23 21.03
CA GLU A 306 16.38 12.04 19.91
C GLU A 306 17.39 11.26 19.06
N ALA A 307 18.15 10.34 19.66
CA ALA A 307 19.06 9.44 18.95
C ALA A 307 18.32 8.56 17.93
N HIS A 308 17.03 8.31 18.14
CA HIS A 308 16.18 7.45 17.34
C HIS A 308 15.20 8.21 16.44
N ALA A 309 15.16 9.55 16.50
CA ALA A 309 14.21 10.37 15.77
C ALA A 309 14.19 10.07 14.25
N LYS A 310 15.37 9.84 13.65
CA LYS A 310 15.48 9.52 12.22
C LYS A 310 14.82 8.18 11.88
N ARG A 311 15.14 7.12 12.64
CA ARG A 311 14.55 5.78 12.41
C ARG A 311 13.03 5.81 12.63
N THR A 312 12.57 6.48 13.68
CA THR A 312 11.15 6.60 14.01
C THR A 312 10.36 7.27 12.88
N GLN A 313 10.89 8.34 12.30
CA GLN A 313 10.27 9.01 11.16
C GLN A 313 10.25 8.14 9.89
N ILE A 314 11.30 7.35 9.64
CA ILE A 314 11.33 6.40 8.52
C ILE A 314 10.26 5.32 8.70
N VAL A 315 10.19 4.68 9.88
CA VAL A 315 9.22 3.62 10.19
C VAL A 315 7.79 4.16 10.10
N ARG A 316 7.52 5.33 10.70
CA ARG A 316 6.22 6.00 10.61
C ARG A 316 5.78 6.23 9.16
N LYS A 317 6.65 6.84 8.34
CA LYS A 317 6.33 7.12 6.93
C LYS A 317 6.12 5.84 6.12
N MET A 318 6.85 4.79 6.46
CA MET A 318 6.65 3.47 5.87
C MET A 318 5.27 2.89 6.26
N ILE A 319 4.88 2.97 7.53
CA ILE A 319 3.56 2.55 8.01
C ILE A 319 2.44 3.26 7.23
N GLU A 320 2.53 4.57 7.09
CA GLU A 320 1.55 5.37 6.35
C GLU A 320 1.46 4.95 4.88
N ARG A 321 2.60 4.70 4.24
CA ARG A 321 2.68 4.32 2.83
C ARG A 321 2.12 2.93 2.57
N VAL A 322 2.38 1.97 3.46
CA VAL A 322 1.89 0.58 3.30
C VAL A 322 0.41 0.49 3.63
N THR A 323 -0.02 1.07 4.74
CA THR A 323 -1.42 0.97 5.19
C THR A 323 -2.35 1.95 4.48
N ALA A 324 -1.78 2.98 3.83
CA ALA A 324 -2.48 4.15 3.32
C ALA A 324 -3.25 4.91 4.40
N MET A 325 -2.89 4.78 5.68
CA MET A 325 -3.57 5.43 6.80
C MET A 325 -2.62 6.37 7.54
N GLN A 326 -3.18 7.30 8.31
CA GLN A 326 -2.38 8.13 9.20
C GLN A 326 -1.66 7.25 10.22
N CYS A 327 -0.43 7.60 10.58
CA CYS A 327 0.29 7.01 11.69
C CYS A 327 0.43 8.07 12.79
N VAL A 328 -0.19 7.81 13.94
CA VAL A 328 -0.22 8.68 15.12
C VAL A 328 0.77 8.17 16.15
N MET A 329 1.51 9.07 16.78
CA MET A 329 2.43 8.77 17.89
C MET A 329 2.04 9.59 19.12
N GLY A 330 2.31 9.07 20.32
CA GLY A 330 1.91 9.71 21.58
C GLY A 330 2.42 11.15 21.77
N GLU A 331 3.66 11.43 21.34
CA GLU A 331 4.30 12.75 21.45
C GLU A 331 3.58 13.86 20.65
N GLU A 332 2.86 13.50 19.60
CA GLU A 332 2.19 14.46 18.71
C GLU A 332 0.81 14.86 19.19
N ILE A 333 0.31 14.17 20.21
CA ILE A 333 -1.02 14.39 20.76
C ILE A 333 -0.94 15.62 21.66
N GLN A 334 -1.71 16.64 21.28
CA GLN A 334 -1.84 17.85 22.06
C GLN A 334 -2.95 17.68 23.09
N GLN A 335 -2.71 18.13 24.31
CA GLN A 335 -3.71 18.13 25.36
C GLN A 335 -4.82 19.13 25.02
N ALA A 336 -6.08 18.67 24.94
CA ALA A 336 -7.23 19.56 24.87
C ALA A 336 -7.54 20.15 26.27
N VAL A 337 -8.19 21.32 26.31
CA VAL A 337 -8.43 22.07 27.56
C VAL A 337 -9.25 21.27 28.59
N ALA A 338 -10.08 20.32 28.14
CA ALA A 338 -11.04 19.58 28.97
C ALA A 338 -10.62 18.14 29.33
N THR A 339 -9.46 17.66 28.86
CA THR A 339 -9.01 16.27 29.01
C THR A 339 -7.55 16.21 29.46
N SER A 340 -7.14 15.09 30.06
CA SER A 340 -5.70 14.86 30.32
C SER A 340 -5.03 14.32 29.06
N LEU A 341 -3.73 14.59 28.90
CA LEU A 341 -2.96 14.05 27.78
C LEU A 341 -3.03 12.51 27.71
N GLN A 342 -2.99 11.84 28.87
CA GLN A 342 -3.09 10.38 28.96
C GLN A 342 -4.46 9.87 28.51
N GLN A 343 -5.54 10.63 28.77
CA GLN A 343 -6.86 10.29 28.28
C GLN A 343 -6.91 10.39 26.75
N GLU A 344 -6.38 11.47 26.16
CA GLU A 344 -6.29 11.63 24.70
C GLU A 344 -5.47 10.51 24.05
N ILE A 345 -4.31 10.16 24.62
CA ILE A 345 -3.49 9.02 24.15
C ILE A 345 -4.29 7.72 24.23
N SER A 346 -4.98 7.47 25.36
CA SER A 346 -5.78 6.25 25.55
C SER A 346 -6.91 6.16 24.54
N GLU A 347 -7.65 7.24 24.34
CA GLU A 347 -8.72 7.32 23.34
C GLU A 347 -8.18 7.10 21.94
N LYS A 348 -7.01 7.67 21.60
CA LYS A 348 -6.37 7.44 20.31
C LYS A 348 -5.98 5.98 20.11
N ILE A 349 -5.43 5.32 21.13
CA ILE A 349 -5.09 3.90 21.07
C ILE A 349 -6.35 3.05 20.86
N ILE A 350 -7.40 3.27 21.66
CA ILE A 350 -8.66 2.51 21.62
C ILE A 350 -9.33 2.61 20.24
N GLN A 351 -9.28 3.77 19.62
CA GLN A 351 -9.90 4.02 18.31
C GLN A 351 -9.02 3.57 17.12
N SER A 352 -7.74 3.30 17.34
CA SER A 352 -6.86 2.82 16.27
C SER A 352 -7.28 1.42 15.81
N PHE A 353 -7.15 1.13 14.52
CA PHE A 353 -7.45 -0.23 14.01
C PHE A 353 -6.25 -1.18 14.16
N LEU A 354 -5.07 -0.61 14.40
CA LEU A 354 -3.80 -1.30 14.56
C LEU A 354 -2.89 -0.49 15.48
N VAL A 355 -2.28 -1.17 16.44
CA VAL A 355 -1.18 -0.66 17.23
C VAL A 355 0.09 -1.40 16.83
N VAL A 356 1.14 -0.67 16.46
CA VAL A 356 2.50 -1.19 16.40
C VAL A 356 3.20 -0.69 17.65
N ALA A 357 3.65 -1.59 18.52
CA ALA A 357 4.30 -1.20 19.77
C ALA A 357 5.71 -1.76 19.85
N ASP A 358 6.67 -0.85 19.95
CA ASP A 358 8.07 -1.14 20.17
C ASP A 358 8.41 -1.19 21.66
N ILE A 359 8.28 -2.39 22.22
CA ILE A 359 8.56 -2.67 23.63
C ILE A 359 10.05 -2.96 23.87
N THR A 360 10.94 -2.36 23.08
CA THR A 360 12.38 -2.40 23.32
C THR A 360 12.73 -1.64 24.59
N GLY A 361 13.66 -2.20 25.37
CA GLY A 361 13.96 -1.69 26.69
C GLY A 361 12.78 -1.86 27.66
N ASP A 362 12.94 -1.28 28.83
CA ASP A 362 11.89 -1.17 29.83
C ASP A 362 11.18 0.19 29.73
N ASN A 363 10.92 0.65 28.49
CA ASN A 363 10.20 1.91 28.27
C ASN A 363 8.75 1.77 28.77
N LEU A 364 8.52 2.30 29.97
CA LEU A 364 7.25 2.20 30.66
C LEU A 364 6.09 2.80 29.83
N ASN A 365 6.33 3.89 29.10
CA ASN A 365 5.28 4.54 28.30
C ASN A 365 4.79 3.60 27.20
N THR A 366 5.71 3.04 26.41
CA THR A 366 5.34 2.13 25.31
C THR A 366 4.68 0.84 25.82
N ILE A 367 5.11 0.32 26.98
CA ILE A 367 4.48 -0.84 27.63
C ILE A 367 3.05 -0.50 28.07
N ILE A 368 2.82 0.69 28.64
CA ILE A 368 1.47 1.15 29.02
C ILE A 368 0.59 1.31 27.78
N GLU A 369 1.09 1.92 26.71
CA GLU A 369 0.35 2.12 25.45
C GLU A 369 -0.05 0.77 24.82
N ALA A 370 0.89 -0.17 24.73
CA ALA A 370 0.61 -1.54 24.30
C ALA A 370 -0.39 -2.24 25.23
N GLY A 371 -0.35 -1.94 26.52
CA GLY A 371 -1.27 -2.49 27.53
C GLY A 371 -2.69 -1.97 27.38
N ILE A 372 -2.86 -0.68 27.08
CA ILE A 372 -4.15 -0.06 26.75
C ILE A 372 -4.74 -0.75 25.51
N ALA A 373 -3.92 -0.91 24.46
CA ALA A 373 -4.33 -1.57 23.23
C ALA A 373 -4.86 -2.99 23.49
N ARG A 374 -4.10 -3.77 24.28
CA ARG A 374 -4.49 -5.12 24.70
C ARG A 374 -5.81 -5.12 25.47
N GLY A 375 -5.96 -4.25 26.47
CA GLY A 375 -7.18 -4.15 27.28
C GLY A 375 -8.41 -3.79 26.45
N ALA A 376 -8.25 -2.91 25.47
CA ALA A 376 -9.28 -2.50 24.52
C ALA A 376 -9.51 -3.50 23.38
N ARG A 377 -8.75 -4.59 23.33
CA ARG A 377 -8.78 -5.61 22.25
C ARG A 377 -8.50 -5.03 20.87
N VAL A 378 -7.72 -3.96 20.82
CA VAL A 378 -7.19 -3.43 19.57
C VAL A 378 -6.16 -4.42 19.03
N ARG A 379 -6.11 -4.58 17.72
CA ARG A 379 -5.10 -5.43 17.09
C ARG A 379 -3.71 -4.84 17.35
N THR A 380 -2.83 -5.61 17.98
CA THR A 380 -1.49 -5.15 18.35
C THR A 380 -0.41 -6.03 17.73
N VAL A 381 0.59 -5.39 17.13
CA VAL A 381 1.87 -5.99 16.73
C VAL A 381 2.92 -5.55 17.74
N LEU A 382 3.52 -6.51 18.44
CA LEU A 382 4.59 -6.28 19.41
C LEU A 382 5.94 -6.56 18.75
N ILE A 383 6.84 -5.58 18.78
CA ILE A 383 8.22 -5.71 18.30
C ILE A 383 9.20 -5.37 19.44
N SER A 384 10.42 -5.89 19.37
CA SER A 384 11.45 -5.59 20.38
C SER A 384 12.88 -5.84 19.87
N GLY A 385 13.80 -4.94 20.14
CA GLY A 385 15.24 -5.11 19.97
C GLY A 385 15.87 -6.02 21.04
N ASP A 386 15.18 -6.21 22.16
CA ASP A 386 15.67 -7.02 23.27
C ASP A 386 15.09 -8.44 23.20
N GLN A 387 15.92 -9.44 22.88
CA GLN A 387 15.54 -10.83 23.08
C GLN A 387 15.56 -11.17 24.58
N ARG A 388 14.42 -10.97 25.24
CA ARG A 388 14.23 -11.24 26.66
C ARG A 388 13.73 -12.67 26.89
N ARG A 389 14.29 -13.34 27.89
CA ARG A 389 13.79 -14.63 28.38
C ARG A 389 12.35 -14.51 28.92
N ASP A 390 12.07 -13.39 29.59
CA ASP A 390 10.78 -13.09 30.20
C ASP A 390 10.28 -11.71 29.74
N PRO A 391 9.43 -11.61 28.71
CA PRO A 391 8.79 -10.35 28.36
C PRO A 391 7.82 -9.89 29.47
N PRO A 392 7.38 -8.61 29.43
CA PRO A 392 6.40 -8.10 30.39
C PRO A 392 5.23 -9.07 30.56
N PHE A 393 4.83 -9.34 31.80
CA PHE A 393 3.90 -10.42 32.15
C PHE A 393 2.63 -10.44 31.28
N MET A 394 2.06 -9.27 31.01
CA MET A 394 0.84 -9.11 30.24
C MET A 394 0.97 -9.44 28.73
N PHE A 395 2.19 -9.62 28.21
CA PHE A 395 2.44 -9.94 26.80
C PHE A 395 3.03 -11.34 26.60
N ARG A 396 3.18 -12.15 27.66
CA ARG A 396 3.77 -13.50 27.60
C ARG A 396 2.97 -14.50 26.75
N ASP A 397 1.69 -14.22 26.52
CA ASP A 397 0.78 -14.99 25.68
C ASP A 397 0.69 -14.46 24.24
N GLN A 398 1.44 -13.41 23.90
CA GLN A 398 1.47 -12.81 22.57
C GLN A 398 2.81 -13.05 21.88
N GLN A 399 2.77 -13.17 20.56
CA GLN A 399 4.00 -13.25 19.77
C GLN A 399 4.69 -11.88 19.74
N ILE A 400 5.97 -11.86 20.14
CA ILE A 400 6.86 -10.70 20.03
C ILE A 400 7.81 -10.94 18.85
N PHE A 401 7.89 -9.97 17.95
CA PHE A 401 8.75 -10.03 16.78
C PHE A 401 10.03 -9.26 17.04
N TYR A 402 11.11 -9.99 17.33
CA TYR A 402 12.38 -9.37 17.69
C TYR A 402 13.12 -8.76 16.50
N TYR A 403 13.96 -7.75 16.66
CA TYR A 403 14.83 -7.24 15.59
C TYR A 403 16.25 -7.00 16.12
N ALA A 404 17.27 -7.13 15.28
CA ALA A 404 18.67 -6.93 15.71
C ALA A 404 19.17 -5.50 15.46
N ASP A 405 18.64 -4.83 14.44
CA ASP A 405 19.04 -3.48 14.03
C ASP A 405 17.87 -2.73 13.34
N ASP A 406 18.13 -1.48 12.98
CA ASP A 406 17.17 -0.58 12.32
C ASP A 406 16.69 -1.09 10.94
N VAL A 407 17.54 -1.85 10.22
CA VAL A 407 17.20 -2.45 8.92
C VAL A 407 16.21 -3.60 9.12
N GLU A 408 16.44 -4.41 10.14
CA GLU A 408 15.54 -5.51 10.50
C GLU A 408 14.23 -4.98 11.08
N LEU A 409 14.26 -3.95 11.93
CA LEU A 409 13.08 -3.24 12.43
C LEU A 409 12.17 -2.81 11.28
N LEU A 410 12.71 -2.06 10.31
CA LEU A 410 11.94 -1.55 9.18
C LEU A 410 11.29 -2.69 8.36
N GLY A 411 12.07 -3.73 8.05
CA GLY A 411 11.58 -4.88 7.31
C GLY A 411 10.50 -5.64 8.06
N ARG A 412 10.70 -5.92 9.36
CA ARG A 412 9.72 -6.65 10.18
C ARG A 412 8.42 -5.88 10.31
N VAL A 413 8.47 -4.58 10.59
CA VAL A 413 7.25 -3.77 10.64
C VAL A 413 6.55 -3.80 9.28
N ASN A 414 7.27 -3.63 8.16
CA ASN A 414 6.68 -3.71 6.81
C ASN A 414 5.94 -5.05 6.61
N LYS A 415 6.59 -6.17 6.92
CA LYS A 415 6.01 -7.52 6.79
C LYS A 415 4.74 -7.68 7.63
N LEU A 416 4.78 -7.23 8.87
CA LEU A 416 3.69 -7.42 9.84
C LEU A 416 2.46 -6.56 9.52
N ILE A 417 2.67 -5.37 8.95
CA ILE A 417 1.56 -4.48 8.58
C ILE A 417 1.03 -4.71 7.16
N TYR A 418 1.79 -5.41 6.31
CA TYR A 418 1.44 -5.64 4.90
C TYR A 418 0.01 -6.20 4.69
N PRO A 419 -0.54 -7.10 5.53
CA PRO A 419 -1.93 -7.57 5.39
C PRO A 419 -2.99 -6.45 5.47
N PHE A 420 -2.68 -5.35 6.17
CA PHE A 420 -3.60 -4.22 6.38
C PHE A 420 -3.53 -3.14 5.28
N ARG A 421 -2.72 -3.37 4.25
CA ARG A 421 -2.59 -2.46 3.10
C ARG A 421 -3.93 -2.23 2.39
N ARG A 422 -4.12 -1.04 1.86
CA ARG A 422 -5.33 -0.67 1.11
C ARG A 422 -4.93 -0.08 -0.23
N ARG A 423 -5.84 -0.19 -1.19
CA ARG A 423 -5.64 0.44 -2.48
C ARG A 423 -6.08 1.89 -2.41
N VAL A 424 -5.18 2.79 -2.76
CA VAL A 424 -5.52 4.18 -3.08
C VAL A 424 -5.63 4.30 -4.58
N ILE A 425 -6.86 4.36 -5.10
CA ILE A 425 -7.15 4.33 -6.53
C ILE A 425 -6.58 5.57 -7.23
N ASN A 426 -6.47 6.72 -6.53
CA ASN A 426 -5.89 7.95 -7.05
C ASN A 426 -4.53 7.74 -7.75
N TYR A 427 -3.70 6.81 -7.25
CA TYR A 427 -2.36 6.56 -7.82
C TYR A 427 -2.38 5.89 -9.19
N TYR A 428 -3.51 5.29 -9.57
CA TYR A 428 -3.69 4.52 -10.80
C TYR A 428 -4.50 5.28 -11.85
N LEU A 429 -5.09 6.41 -11.48
CA LEU A 429 -5.78 7.27 -12.43
C LEU A 429 -4.74 7.95 -13.31
N GLY A 430 -4.99 8.01 -14.62
CA GLY A 430 -4.07 8.62 -15.57
C GLY A 430 -3.71 10.03 -15.12
N LYS A 431 -2.45 10.25 -14.73
CA LYS A 431 -1.91 11.61 -14.55
C LYS A 431 -1.95 12.27 -15.92
N LYS A 432 -2.74 13.34 -16.06
CA LYS A 432 -2.71 14.22 -17.24
C LYS A 432 -1.32 14.80 -17.43
#